data_AF-A0A8H4XT63-F1
#
_entry.id   AF-A0A8H4XT63-F1
#
_cell.length_a   1.000
_cell.length_b   1.000
_cell.length_c   1.000
_cell.angle_alpha   90.00
_cell.angle_beta   90.00
_cell.angle_gamma   90.00
#
_symmetry.space_group_name_H-M   'P 1'
#
loop_
_entity.id
_entity.type
_entity.pdbx_description
1 polymer ?
#
loop_
_entity_poly.entity_id
_entity_poly.type
_entity_poly.pdbx_seq_one_letter_code
_entity_poly.pdbx_strand_id
1 'polypeptide(L)'
;MKFTNILFSFLAITVGYTAASKHCAPFPPTMEIFTSGFEEPIPPTVKSAYNTSFIQHKWNSNLSHITSGYIYNIPDQAQVIATEAYAGNLATSTFNYANISQDGLVDNTVIYFPVGGNDTSPEMFRDYVNPGFPLIKDDFLVSNGAAFGGLVSRELLPGKVAAVTDDGQWNIIYQNAIPVTVYVDNCNVVVGYDFFSPNERTYVITMYFNTDAA
;
A
#
# COMPACT_ATOMS: atom_id res chain seq x y z
N MET A 1 -63.89 35.12 -29.71
CA MET A 1 -62.99 33.95 -29.81
C MET A 1 -62.04 33.99 -28.62
N LYS A 2 -62.14 33.00 -27.72
CA LYS A 2 -61.24 32.83 -26.57
C LYS A 2 -60.25 31.72 -26.91
N PHE A 3 -58.96 32.00 -26.87
CA PHE A 3 -57.91 30.98 -26.95
C PHE A 3 -57.38 30.72 -25.54
N THR A 4 -57.40 29.46 -25.13
CA THR A 4 -56.88 28.97 -23.86
C THR A 4 -55.58 28.22 -24.16
N ASN A 5 -54.45 28.72 -23.67
CA ASN A 5 -53.17 28.02 -23.75
C ASN A 5 -53.00 27.13 -22.52
N ILE A 6 -52.74 25.83 -22.74
CA ILE A 6 -52.37 24.86 -21.71
C ILE A 6 -50.85 24.77 -21.69
N LEU A 7 -50.24 25.11 -20.55
CA LEU A 7 -48.82 24.96 -20.28
C LEU A 7 -48.60 23.59 -19.62
N PHE A 8 -47.82 22.70 -20.26
CA PHE A 8 -47.38 21.45 -19.65
C PHE A 8 -46.04 21.67 -18.93
N SER A 9 -46.05 21.61 -17.60
CA SER A 9 -44.83 21.62 -16.78
C SER A 9 -44.32 20.18 -16.61
N PHE A 10 -43.13 19.89 -17.17
CA PHE A 10 -42.41 18.65 -16.87
C PHE A 10 -41.68 18.79 -15.53
N LEU A 11 -42.06 17.96 -14.56
CA LEU A 11 -41.39 17.83 -13.27
C LEU A 11 -40.21 16.85 -13.45
N ALA A 12 -38.98 17.36 -13.50
CA ALA A 12 -37.79 16.52 -13.49
C ALA A 12 -37.52 16.06 -12.04
N ILE A 13 -37.71 14.77 -11.78
CA ILE A 13 -37.34 14.15 -10.50
C ILE A 13 -35.84 13.88 -10.56
N THR A 14 -35.04 14.69 -9.86
CA THR A 14 -33.63 14.40 -9.62
C THR A 14 -33.52 13.28 -8.58
N VAL A 15 -33.24 12.06 -9.05
CA VAL A 15 -32.81 10.97 -8.16
C VAL A 15 -31.39 11.29 -7.73
N GLY A 16 -31.24 11.85 -6.53
CA GLY A 16 -29.94 11.99 -5.89
C GLY A 16 -29.41 10.61 -5.54
N TYR A 17 -28.47 10.09 -6.32
CA TYR A 17 -27.63 8.99 -5.88
C TYR A 17 -26.70 9.52 -4.79
N THR A 18 -27.08 9.37 -3.53
CA THR A 18 -26.11 9.43 -2.44
C THR A 18 -25.24 8.18 -2.56
N ALA A 19 -24.05 8.31 -3.17
CA ALA A 19 -23.01 7.32 -3.00
C ALA A 19 -22.78 7.20 -1.49
N ALA A 20 -23.09 6.05 -0.91
CA ALA A 20 -22.76 5.77 0.48
C ALA A 20 -21.24 5.83 0.58
N SER A 21 -20.69 6.93 1.11
CA SER A 21 -19.29 6.96 1.48
C SER A 21 -19.11 5.91 2.58
N LYS A 22 -18.36 4.83 2.29
CA LYS A 22 -17.90 3.88 3.31
C LYS A 22 -17.14 4.69 4.37
N HIS A 23 -17.81 5.09 5.45
CA HIS A 23 -17.17 5.81 6.56
C HIS A 23 -16.68 4.77 7.55
N CYS A 24 -15.37 4.53 7.55
CA CYS A 24 -14.71 3.73 8.55
C CYS A 24 -14.60 4.53 9.85
N ALA A 25 -14.59 3.85 11.00
CA ALA A 25 -14.45 4.52 12.29
C ALA A 25 -13.09 5.21 12.35
N PRO A 26 -12.99 6.50 12.72
CA PRO A 26 -11.69 7.15 12.88
C PRO A 26 -10.91 6.54 14.05
N PHE A 27 -9.59 6.57 13.97
CA PHE A 27 -8.76 6.30 15.14
C PHE A 27 -9.02 7.34 16.24
N PRO A 28 -8.77 6.98 17.52
CA PRO A 28 -8.83 7.96 18.58
C PRO A 28 -7.78 9.05 18.33
N PRO A 29 -8.11 10.33 18.60
CA PRO A 29 -7.23 11.46 18.27
C PRO A 29 -5.87 11.44 19.00
N THR A 30 -5.78 10.68 20.08
CA THR A 30 -4.58 10.43 20.88
C THR A 30 -4.68 9.06 21.55
N MET A 31 -3.55 8.54 22.01
CA MET A 31 -3.49 7.33 22.84
C MET A 31 -2.67 7.60 24.10
N GLU A 32 -3.26 7.32 25.27
CA GLU A 32 -2.61 7.52 26.57
C GLU A 32 -1.81 6.28 27.00
N ILE A 33 -0.61 6.13 26.44
CA ILE A 33 0.25 4.94 26.67
C ILE A 33 0.87 4.86 28.07
N PHE A 34 0.90 5.96 28.81
CA PHE A 34 1.45 6.03 30.18
C PHE A 34 0.33 6.01 31.24
N THR A 35 -0.60 5.07 31.10
CA THR A 35 -1.71 4.89 32.04
C THR A 35 -1.77 3.46 32.54
N SER A 36 -2.21 3.26 33.77
CA SER A 36 -2.38 1.92 34.34
C SER A 36 -3.54 1.13 33.71
N GLY A 37 -4.36 1.79 32.89
CA GLY A 37 -5.45 1.17 32.14
C GLY A 37 -5.14 1.02 30.65
N PHE A 38 -3.89 1.23 30.24
CA PHE A 38 -3.50 1.01 28.85
C PHE A 38 -3.60 -0.48 28.51
N GLU A 39 -4.34 -0.76 27.44
CA GLU A 39 -4.40 -2.08 26.81
C GLU A 39 -3.94 -1.93 25.36
N GLU A 40 -3.03 -2.79 24.95
CA GLU A 40 -2.54 -2.81 23.57
C GLU A 40 -3.70 -3.17 22.63
N PRO A 41 -3.93 -2.39 21.55
CA PRO A 41 -4.91 -2.75 20.54
C PRO A 41 -4.60 -4.11 19.91
N ILE A 42 -5.64 -4.91 19.68
CA ILE A 42 -5.50 -6.18 18.95
C ILE A 42 -5.18 -5.86 17.47
N PRO A 43 -4.18 -6.52 16.86
CA PRO A 43 -3.90 -6.38 15.43
C PRO A 43 -5.14 -6.63 14.56
N PRO A 44 -5.51 -5.69 13.68
CA PRO A 44 -6.63 -5.89 12.78
C PRO A 44 -6.25 -6.86 11.66
N THR A 45 -7.26 -7.53 11.09
CA THR A 45 -7.15 -8.05 9.74
C THR A 45 -7.17 -6.90 8.75
N VAL A 46 -6.39 -7.00 7.67
CA VAL A 46 -6.29 -5.98 6.64
C VAL A 46 -7.09 -6.34 5.38
N LYS A 47 -7.43 -5.35 4.57
CA LYS A 47 -7.95 -5.57 3.22
C LYS A 47 -6.80 -5.91 2.29
N SER A 48 -6.65 -7.19 1.99
CA SER A 48 -5.46 -7.64 1.25
C SER A 48 -5.59 -7.54 -0.27
N ALA A 49 -6.77 -7.64 -0.86
CA ALA A 49 -6.93 -7.40 -2.29
C ALA A 49 -7.00 -5.89 -2.58
N TYR A 50 -5.93 -5.33 -3.14
CA TYR A 50 -5.86 -3.92 -3.50
C TYR A 50 -4.93 -3.65 -4.67
N ASN A 51 -5.13 -2.49 -5.27
CA ASN A 51 -4.18 -1.88 -6.17
C ASN A 51 -3.90 -0.44 -5.70
N THR A 52 -2.67 0.04 -5.90
CA THR A 52 -2.27 1.33 -5.34
C THR A 52 -1.09 1.94 -6.07
N SER A 53 -1.05 3.27 -6.13
CA SER A 53 0.16 3.98 -6.53
C SER A 53 1.12 4.04 -5.34
N PHE A 54 2.42 4.01 -5.61
CA PHE A 54 3.43 4.09 -4.56
C PHE A 54 4.62 4.99 -4.90
N ILE A 55 5.27 5.47 -3.86
CA ILE A 55 6.65 5.98 -3.90
C ILE A 55 7.45 5.15 -2.89
N GLN A 56 8.64 4.73 -3.29
CA GLN A 56 9.58 4.05 -2.42
C GLN A 56 10.95 4.73 -2.48
N HIS A 57 11.54 5.00 -1.33
CA HIS A 57 12.91 5.47 -1.22
C HIS A 57 13.72 4.45 -0.43
N LYS A 58 14.84 4.01 -1.02
CA LYS A 58 15.84 3.20 -0.33
C LYS A 58 17.17 3.95 -0.24
N TRP A 59 17.75 4.01 0.95
CA TRP A 59 19.02 4.69 1.15
C TRP A 59 19.93 4.05 2.21
N ASN A 60 21.24 4.25 2.02
CA ASN A 60 22.31 4.00 2.98
C ASN A 60 23.46 4.98 2.68
N SER A 61 24.67 4.75 3.22
CA SER A 61 25.82 5.63 2.98
C SER A 61 26.29 5.70 1.52
N ASN A 62 25.93 4.71 0.69
CA ASN A 62 26.40 4.52 -0.69
C ASN A 62 25.26 4.53 -1.73
N LEU A 63 24.00 4.55 -1.29
CA LEU A 63 22.82 4.40 -2.14
C LEU A 63 21.78 5.45 -1.76
N SER A 64 21.19 6.09 -2.76
CA SER A 64 19.92 6.81 -2.64
C SER A 64 19.12 6.56 -3.91
N HIS A 65 18.00 5.86 -3.77
CA HIS A 65 17.22 5.40 -4.91
C HIS A 65 15.74 5.58 -4.63
N ILE A 66 15.12 6.51 -5.36
CA ILE A 66 13.70 6.82 -5.30
C ILE A 66 13.04 6.22 -6.54
N THR A 67 12.04 5.38 -6.33
CA THR A 67 11.21 4.78 -7.38
C THR A 67 9.75 5.13 -7.12
N SER A 68 8.94 5.17 -8.17
CA SER A 68 7.50 5.33 -8.06
C SER A 68 6.79 4.44 -9.06
N GLY A 69 5.54 4.11 -8.79
CA GLY A 69 4.83 3.20 -9.67
C GLY A 69 3.49 2.75 -9.14
N TYR A 70 3.10 1.53 -9.51
CA TYR A 70 1.82 0.94 -9.18
C TYR A 70 1.97 -0.52 -8.73
N ILE A 71 1.27 -0.88 -7.66
CA ILE A 71 1.29 -2.22 -7.08
C ILE A 71 -0.09 -2.84 -7.23
N TYR A 72 -0.13 -4.11 -7.62
CA TYR A 72 -1.27 -5.00 -7.48
C TYR A 72 -0.91 -6.05 -6.43
N ASN A 73 -1.62 -6.07 -5.31
CA ASN A 73 -1.52 -7.14 -4.33
C ASN A 73 -2.68 -8.10 -4.58
N ILE A 74 -2.37 -9.33 -5.02
CA ILE A 74 -3.34 -10.33 -5.49
C ILE A 74 -3.23 -11.61 -4.64
N PRO A 75 -3.76 -11.60 -3.39
CA PRO A 75 -3.64 -12.69 -2.43
C PRO A 75 -4.11 -14.05 -2.96
N ASP A 76 -5.26 -14.07 -3.63
CA ASP A 76 -5.88 -15.31 -4.15
C ASP A 76 -5.02 -16.01 -5.21
N GLN A 77 -4.14 -15.27 -5.86
CA GLN A 77 -3.19 -15.79 -6.85
C GLN A 77 -1.78 -15.94 -6.27
N ALA A 78 -1.59 -15.63 -4.98
CA ALA A 78 -0.30 -15.53 -4.33
C ALA A 78 0.69 -14.67 -5.12
N GLN A 79 0.22 -13.51 -5.60
CA GLN A 79 1.00 -12.66 -6.50
C GLN A 79 1.06 -11.21 -6.02
N VAL A 80 2.23 -10.61 -6.25
CA VAL A 80 2.40 -9.15 -6.22
C VAL A 80 2.98 -8.72 -7.54
N ILE A 81 2.35 -7.75 -8.20
CA ILE A 81 2.86 -7.13 -9.41
C ILE A 81 3.24 -5.70 -9.07
N ALA A 82 4.51 -5.34 -9.23
CA ALA A 82 5.00 -3.98 -9.04
C ALA A 82 5.50 -3.44 -10.38
N THR A 83 4.80 -2.46 -10.92
CA THR A 83 5.29 -1.64 -12.04
C THR A 83 5.97 -0.43 -11.45
N GLU A 84 7.17 -0.11 -11.93
CA GLU A 84 7.96 0.97 -11.35
C GLU A 84 8.72 1.77 -12.41
N ALA A 85 8.93 3.04 -12.11
CA ALA A 85 9.73 3.97 -12.86
C ALA A 85 10.91 4.43 -11.99
N TYR A 86 12.13 4.24 -12.52
CA TYR A 86 13.36 4.65 -11.85
C TYR A 86 14.39 5.16 -12.85
N ALA A 87 14.99 6.31 -12.57
CA ALA A 87 16.08 6.92 -13.35
C ALA A 87 15.82 6.95 -14.87
N GLY A 88 14.57 7.20 -15.27
CA GLY A 88 14.18 7.21 -16.68
C GLY A 88 14.07 5.82 -17.32
N ASN A 89 13.83 4.78 -16.53
CA ASN A 89 13.54 3.43 -17.01
C ASN A 89 12.23 2.93 -16.40
N LEU A 90 11.60 1.96 -17.06
CA LEU A 90 10.41 1.30 -16.56
C LEU A 90 10.71 -0.19 -16.32
N ALA A 91 10.19 -0.74 -15.23
CA ALA A 91 10.25 -2.17 -14.97
C ALA A 91 8.90 -2.66 -14.47
N THR A 92 8.57 -3.91 -14.74
CA THR A 92 7.45 -4.62 -14.13
C THR A 92 7.96 -5.92 -13.55
N SER A 93 7.88 -6.04 -12.23
CA SER A 93 8.18 -7.28 -11.51
C SER A 93 6.89 -8.02 -11.19
N THR A 94 6.86 -9.33 -11.48
CA THR A 94 5.79 -10.24 -11.09
C THR A 94 6.35 -11.24 -10.09
N PHE A 95 6.04 -11.03 -8.82
CA PHE A 95 6.44 -11.89 -7.71
C PHE A 95 5.40 -12.99 -7.50
N ASN A 96 5.82 -14.25 -7.64
CA ASN A 96 4.97 -15.42 -7.46
C ASN A 96 5.29 -16.12 -6.13
N TYR A 97 4.51 -15.80 -5.10
CA TYR A 97 4.65 -16.36 -3.75
C TYR A 97 4.14 -17.80 -3.63
N ALA A 98 3.50 -18.36 -4.66
CA ALA A 98 3.24 -19.80 -4.73
C ALA A 98 4.48 -20.60 -5.15
N ASN A 99 5.52 -19.94 -5.67
CA ASN A 99 6.76 -20.57 -6.10
C ASN A 99 7.95 -19.98 -5.32
N ILE A 100 8.35 -20.69 -4.26
CA ILE A 100 9.41 -20.28 -3.34
C ILE A 100 10.57 -21.28 -3.46
N SER A 101 11.80 -20.77 -3.55
CA SER A 101 13.00 -21.60 -3.57
C SER A 101 13.22 -22.32 -2.23
N GLN A 102 14.17 -23.27 -2.19
CA GLN A 102 14.54 -23.93 -0.94
C GLN A 102 15.07 -22.95 0.13
N ASP A 103 15.64 -21.83 -0.31
CA ASP A 103 16.20 -20.79 0.57
C ASP A 103 15.15 -19.72 0.98
N GLY A 104 13.88 -19.92 0.62
CA GLY A 104 12.80 -18.97 0.98
C GLY A 104 12.71 -17.76 0.05
N LEU A 105 13.39 -17.77 -1.10
CA LEU A 105 13.35 -16.69 -2.08
C LEU A 105 12.14 -16.83 -3.01
N VAL A 106 11.55 -15.72 -3.42
CA VAL A 106 10.32 -15.66 -4.23
C VAL A 106 10.67 -15.59 -5.72
N ASP A 107 10.03 -16.41 -6.53
CA ASP A 107 10.13 -16.38 -7.99
C ASP A 107 9.68 -15.02 -8.53
N ASN A 108 10.54 -14.34 -9.25
CA ASN A 108 10.28 -13.03 -9.84
C ASN A 108 10.58 -13.06 -11.34
N THR A 109 9.58 -12.71 -12.14
CA THR A 109 9.78 -12.40 -13.56
C THR A 109 9.72 -10.90 -13.75
N VAL A 110 10.75 -10.33 -14.36
CA VAL A 110 10.83 -8.89 -14.62
C VAL A 110 10.89 -8.61 -16.11
N ILE A 111 10.12 -7.61 -16.51
CA ILE A 111 10.20 -7.00 -17.83
C ILE A 111 10.73 -5.59 -17.66
N TYR A 112 11.86 -5.29 -18.27
CA TYR A 112 12.55 -4.01 -18.20
C TYR A 112 12.45 -3.30 -19.55
N PHE A 113 12.13 -2.01 -19.52
CA PHE A 113 12.05 -1.15 -20.69
C PHE A 113 13.03 0.03 -20.50
N PRO A 114 14.19 0.01 -21.18
CA PRO A 114 15.07 1.16 -21.21
C PRO A 114 14.40 2.29 -21.99
N VAL A 115 14.26 3.48 -21.38
CA VAL A 115 13.68 4.66 -22.07
C VAL A 115 14.77 5.65 -22.49
N GLY A 116 15.91 5.65 -21.81
CA GLY A 116 17.08 6.46 -22.15
C GLY A 116 18.13 5.68 -22.94
N GLY A 117 18.05 5.67 -24.28
CA GLY A 117 19.05 5.01 -25.12
C GLY A 117 18.66 4.91 -26.60
N ASN A 118 19.57 4.37 -27.41
CA ASN A 118 19.29 4.06 -28.82
C ASN A 118 18.54 2.73 -29.00
N ASP A 119 18.58 1.87 -27.99
CA ASP A 119 17.82 0.62 -27.94
C ASP A 119 16.77 0.73 -26.84
N THR A 120 15.52 0.50 -27.22
CA THR A 120 14.33 0.55 -26.35
C THR A 120 13.64 -0.82 -26.30
N SER A 121 14.33 -1.86 -26.77
CA SER A 121 13.83 -3.23 -26.77
C SER A 121 13.64 -3.71 -25.33
N PRO A 122 12.50 -4.36 -25.02
CA PRO A 122 12.28 -4.88 -23.68
C PRO A 122 13.23 -6.05 -23.39
N GLU A 123 13.78 -6.06 -22.19
CA GLU A 123 14.55 -7.18 -21.65
C GLU A 123 13.69 -7.95 -20.64
N MET A 124 13.83 -9.27 -20.64
CA MET A 124 13.14 -10.14 -19.69
C MET A 124 14.17 -10.95 -18.90
N PHE A 125 14.02 -10.94 -17.59
CA PHE A 125 14.80 -11.79 -16.69
C PHE A 125 13.88 -12.49 -15.69
N ARG A 126 14.32 -13.64 -15.20
CA ARG A 126 13.63 -14.39 -14.16
C ARG A 126 14.63 -14.96 -13.17
N ASP A 127 14.39 -14.74 -11.89
CA ASP A 127 15.23 -15.24 -10.81
C ASP A 127 14.42 -15.35 -9.50
N TYR A 128 14.98 -16.00 -8.50
CA TYR A 128 14.43 -16.02 -7.14
C TYR A 128 15.07 -14.90 -6.30
N VAL A 129 14.25 -14.04 -5.69
CA VAL A 129 14.71 -12.85 -4.97
C VAL A 129 14.07 -12.73 -3.58
N ASN A 130 14.62 -11.87 -2.72
CA ASN A 130 13.93 -11.40 -1.52
C ASN A 130 13.26 -10.05 -1.85
N PRO A 131 11.95 -10.03 -2.14
CA PRO A 131 11.30 -8.85 -2.68
C PRO A 131 11.07 -7.77 -1.62
N GLY A 132 11.28 -6.50 -2.00
CA GLY A 132 10.85 -5.33 -1.21
C GLY A 132 9.33 -5.05 -1.30
N PHE A 133 8.55 -6.03 -1.78
CA PHE A 133 7.12 -5.95 -2.07
C PHE A 133 6.42 -7.21 -1.52
N PRO A 134 6.19 -7.29 -0.19
CA PRO A 134 5.63 -8.48 0.46
C PRO A 134 4.21 -8.78 -0.05
N LEU A 135 3.84 -10.07 -0.07
CA LEU A 135 2.45 -10.45 -0.24
C LEU A 135 1.67 -10.14 1.03
N ILE A 136 0.79 -9.15 0.98
CA ILE A 136 -0.12 -8.85 2.08
C ILE A 136 -1.32 -9.80 1.97
N LYS A 137 -1.64 -10.51 3.05
CA LYS A 137 -2.87 -11.32 3.21
C LYS A 137 -3.76 -10.70 4.27
N ASP A 138 -5.02 -11.13 4.35
CA ASP A 138 -5.97 -10.54 5.31
C ASP A 138 -5.47 -10.66 6.76
N ASP A 139 -4.78 -11.74 7.09
CA ASP A 139 -4.21 -12.01 8.40
C ASP A 139 -2.77 -11.49 8.56
N PHE A 140 -2.23 -10.70 7.63
CA PHE A 140 -0.80 -10.35 7.57
C PHE A 140 -0.23 -9.82 8.90
N LEU A 141 -0.95 -8.94 9.59
CA LEU A 141 -0.52 -8.42 10.90
C LEU A 141 -0.61 -9.49 12.00
N VAL A 142 -1.73 -10.23 12.02
CA VAL A 142 -1.99 -11.26 13.03
C VAL A 142 -0.99 -12.41 12.90
N SER A 143 -0.75 -12.90 11.69
CA SER A 143 0.13 -14.03 11.40
C SER A 143 1.60 -13.73 11.68
N ASN A 144 2.00 -12.45 11.61
CA ASN A 144 3.35 -12.01 11.93
C ASN A 144 3.48 -11.46 13.37
N GLY A 145 2.46 -11.64 14.22
CA GLY A 145 2.51 -11.27 15.63
C GLY A 145 2.69 -9.76 15.85
N ALA A 146 1.94 -8.94 15.11
CA ALA A 146 2.09 -7.50 15.14
C ALA A 146 1.93 -6.91 16.54
N ALA A 147 2.80 -5.97 16.88
CA ALA A 147 2.71 -5.14 18.08
C ALA A 147 2.37 -3.69 17.68
N PHE A 148 1.46 -3.06 18.42
CA PHE A 148 1.02 -1.69 18.15
C PHE A 148 2.14 -0.69 18.50
N GLY A 149 2.60 0.05 17.50
CA GLY A 149 3.69 1.02 17.60
C GLY A 149 3.23 2.44 17.96
N GLY A 150 1.94 2.74 17.84
CA GLY A 150 1.40 4.07 18.07
C GLY A 150 0.60 4.61 16.88
N LEU A 151 0.15 5.84 17.05
CA LEU A 151 -0.53 6.63 16.04
C LEU A 151 0.49 7.53 15.35
N VAL A 152 0.49 7.55 14.02
CA VAL A 152 1.46 8.32 13.21
C VAL A 152 0.79 9.09 12.07
N SER A 153 1.52 10.07 11.53
CA SER A 153 1.13 10.86 10.35
C SER A 153 2.14 10.65 9.21
N ARG A 154 1.67 10.64 7.96
CA ARG A 154 2.48 10.40 6.75
C ARG A 154 2.24 11.46 5.67
N GLU A 155 3.32 11.96 5.08
CA GLU A 155 3.35 13.24 4.34
C GLU A 155 2.83 13.24 2.88
N LEU A 156 2.61 12.09 2.24
CA LEU A 156 2.14 12.05 0.83
C LEU A 156 0.69 12.54 0.62
N LEU A 157 0.00 12.95 1.70
CA LEU A 157 -1.34 13.55 1.66
C LEU A 157 -1.35 14.95 2.33
N PRO A 158 -0.65 15.97 1.79
CA PRO A 158 -0.66 17.31 2.38
C PRO A 158 -2.08 17.90 2.39
N GLY A 159 -2.51 18.43 3.53
CA GLY A 159 -3.81 19.12 3.66
C GLY A 159 -5.03 18.22 3.93
N LYS A 160 -4.83 16.89 4.06
CA LYS A 160 -5.83 15.98 4.66
C LYS A 160 -5.36 15.32 5.95
N VAL A 161 -4.07 15.37 6.26
CA VAL A 161 -3.54 14.92 7.53
C VAL A 161 -3.19 16.15 8.35
N ALA A 162 -4.24 16.87 8.78
CA ALA A 162 -4.12 17.63 10.00
C ALA A 162 -3.70 16.66 11.10
N ALA A 163 -2.93 17.14 12.08
CA ALA A 163 -2.96 16.57 13.41
C ALA A 163 -4.41 16.12 13.71
N VAL A 164 -4.61 14.84 14.03
CA VAL A 164 -5.90 14.14 14.13
C VAL A 164 -6.45 13.58 12.80
N THR A 165 -5.84 12.51 12.28
CA THR A 165 -6.49 11.35 11.59
C THR A 165 -5.41 10.29 11.42
N ASP A 166 -5.26 9.48 12.45
CA ASP A 166 -4.06 8.69 12.70
C ASP A 166 -3.97 7.45 11.82
N ASP A 167 -2.80 7.10 11.29
CA ASP A 167 -2.55 5.72 10.84
C ASP A 167 -2.09 4.91 12.05
N GLY A 168 -2.58 3.67 12.17
CA GLY A 168 -2.05 2.72 13.13
C GLY A 168 -0.70 2.19 12.65
N GLN A 169 0.36 2.42 13.44
CA GLN A 169 1.65 1.80 13.24
C GLN A 169 1.67 0.40 13.86
N TRP A 170 2.09 -0.61 13.10
CA TRP A 170 2.19 -2.00 13.55
C TRP A 170 3.58 -2.55 13.25
N ASN A 171 4.28 -3.05 14.26
CA ASN A 171 5.63 -3.62 14.10
C ASN A 171 5.53 -5.14 14.02
N ILE A 172 6.14 -5.74 12.99
CA ILE A 172 6.19 -7.18 12.77
C ILE A 172 7.62 -7.67 12.54
N ILE A 173 7.84 -8.98 12.64
CA ILE A 173 9.04 -9.66 12.14
C ILE A 173 8.64 -10.48 10.90
N TYR A 174 8.81 -9.88 9.72
CA TYR A 174 8.51 -10.55 8.45
C TYR A 174 9.52 -11.66 8.14
N GLN A 175 9.03 -12.81 7.69
CA GLN A 175 9.83 -14.02 7.43
C GLN A 175 10.74 -14.43 8.62
N ASN A 176 10.31 -14.13 9.85
CA ASN A 176 11.07 -14.41 11.08
C ASN A 176 12.46 -13.75 11.16
N ALA A 177 12.76 -12.77 10.29
CA ALA A 177 14.09 -12.18 10.20
C ALA A 177 14.11 -10.66 9.99
N ILE A 178 13.09 -10.08 9.35
CA ILE A 178 13.12 -8.69 8.89
C ILE A 178 12.14 -7.87 9.74
N PRO A 179 12.62 -6.92 10.57
CA PRO A 179 11.75 -5.97 11.23
C PRO A 179 11.06 -5.07 10.19
N VAL A 180 9.72 -5.03 10.24
CA VAL A 180 8.91 -4.21 9.35
C VAL A 180 7.93 -3.40 10.18
N THR A 181 7.84 -2.12 9.88
CA THR A 181 6.78 -1.24 10.35
C THR A 181 5.71 -1.16 9.27
N VAL A 182 4.50 -1.60 9.55
CA VAL A 182 3.35 -1.54 8.65
C VAL A 182 2.43 -0.42 9.10
N TYR A 183 1.97 0.39 8.15
CA TYR A 183 1.03 1.48 8.42
C TYR A 183 -0.33 1.09 7.86
N VAL A 184 -1.36 1.22 8.69
CA VAL A 184 -2.73 0.82 8.36
C VAL A 184 -3.68 1.97 8.65
N ASP A 185 -4.53 2.29 7.68
CA ASP A 185 -5.55 3.32 7.84
C ASP A 185 -6.74 2.82 8.68
N ASN A 186 -7.67 3.71 8.93
CA ASN A 186 -8.83 3.43 9.77
C ASN A 186 -9.86 2.50 9.10
N CYS A 187 -9.68 2.19 7.81
CA CYS A 187 -10.43 1.23 7.03
C CYS A 187 -9.73 -0.14 6.95
N ASN A 188 -8.67 -0.35 7.72
CA ASN A 188 -7.82 -1.54 7.69
C ASN A 188 -7.13 -1.77 6.34
N VAL A 189 -6.82 -0.70 5.60
CA VAL A 189 -6.03 -0.76 4.37
C VAL A 189 -4.58 -0.47 4.71
N VAL A 190 -3.66 -1.30 4.22
CA VAL A 190 -2.23 -0.99 4.31
C VAL A 190 -1.95 0.25 3.47
N VAL A 191 -1.33 1.27 4.07
CA VAL A 191 -0.95 2.53 3.41
C VAL A 191 0.55 2.66 3.20
N GLY A 192 1.28 1.58 3.49
CA GLY A 192 2.70 1.40 3.18
C GLY A 192 3.43 0.74 4.34
N TYR A 193 4.75 0.69 4.24
CA TYR A 193 5.59 0.02 5.22
C TYR A 193 7.05 0.48 5.11
N ASP A 194 7.77 0.30 6.21
CA ASP A 194 9.19 0.62 6.33
C ASP A 194 9.95 -0.61 6.81
N PHE A 195 11.18 -0.82 6.33
CA PHE A 195 12.03 -1.93 6.76
C PHE A 195 13.51 -1.64 6.51
N PHE A 196 14.37 -2.49 7.06
CA PHE A 196 15.79 -2.53 6.73
C PHE A 196 16.10 -3.76 5.87
N SER A 197 16.69 -3.54 4.70
CA SER A 197 17.23 -4.64 3.90
C SER A 197 18.34 -5.34 4.69
N PRO A 198 18.24 -6.66 4.94
CA PRO A 198 19.08 -7.35 5.93
C PRO A 198 20.58 -7.35 5.59
N ASN A 199 20.94 -7.32 4.31
CA ASN A 199 22.35 -7.44 3.89
C ASN A 199 23.10 -6.10 3.93
N GLU A 200 22.46 -5.01 3.50
CA GLU A 200 23.14 -3.73 3.30
C GLU A 200 22.79 -2.69 4.38
N ARG A 201 21.88 -3.03 5.30
CA ARG A 201 21.26 -2.08 6.25
C ARG A 201 20.67 -0.85 5.54
N THR A 202 20.20 -1.06 4.32
CA THR A 202 19.50 -0.05 3.54
C THR A 202 18.12 0.13 4.14
N TYR A 203 17.83 1.34 4.60
CA TYR A 203 16.49 1.68 5.05
C TYR A 203 15.61 1.90 3.84
N VAL A 204 14.40 1.36 3.89
CA VAL A 204 13.42 1.43 2.81
C VAL A 204 12.11 1.93 3.39
N ILE A 205 11.59 3.02 2.84
CA ILE A 205 10.24 3.55 3.12
C ILE A 205 9.39 3.37 1.87
N THR A 206 8.19 2.82 2.04
CA THR A 206 7.19 2.71 0.98
C THR A 206 5.93 3.42 1.44
N MET A 207 5.42 4.31 0.60
CA MET A 207 4.21 5.08 0.86
C MET A 207 3.22 4.86 -0.27
N TYR A 208 1.98 4.57 0.08
CA TYR A 208 0.89 4.33 -0.86
C TYR A 208 -0.01 5.56 -1.00
N PHE A 209 -0.63 5.70 -2.16
CA PHE A 209 -1.64 6.71 -2.44
C PHE A 209 -2.53 6.23 -3.60
N ASN A 210 -3.73 6.79 -3.73
CA ASN A 210 -4.68 6.37 -4.76
C ASN A 210 -4.97 4.84 -4.70
N THR A 211 -5.16 4.33 -3.49
CA THR A 211 -5.48 2.91 -3.24
C THR A 211 -6.95 2.62 -3.55
N ASP A 212 -7.22 1.57 -4.30
CA ASP A 212 -8.53 0.94 -4.42
C ASP A 212 -8.47 -0.45 -3.78
N ALA A 213 -9.25 -0.62 -2.71
CA ALA A 213 -9.29 -1.81 -1.86
C ALA A 213 -10.75 -2.21 -1.59
N ALA A 214 -11.08 -3.48 -1.83
CA ALA A 214 -12.43 -4.00 -1.67
C ALA A 214 -12.92 -3.96 -0.20
#